data_AF-A0A7G2TTX5-F1
#
_entry.id   AF-A0A7G2TTX5-F1
#
_cell.length_a   1.000
_cell.length_b   1.000
_cell.length_c   1.000
_cell.angle_alpha   90.00
_cell.angle_beta   90.00
_cell.angle_gamma   90.00
#
_symmetry.space_group_name_H-M   'P 1'
#
loop_
_entity.id
_entity.type
_entity.pdbx_description
1 polymer ?
#
loop_
_entity_poly.entity_id
_entity_poly.type
_entity_poly.pdbx_seq_one_letter_code
_entity_poly.pdbx_strand_id
1 'polypeptide(L)'
;AGTFIANAGVQQVFGVNDFETAKWLSQMIGQETAGFQTDSFKPGDGPSFSNNLTGRDLLTPDEIMQLLPERQLLRVQGQATAVAQKLRYYADPEFAGLFKPEAR
;
A
#
# COMPACT_ATOMS: atom_id res chain seq x y z
N ALA A 1 -23.89 -5.25 4.57
CA ALA A 1 -22.75 -5.60 5.44
C ALA A 1 -21.51 -4.69 5.29
N GLY A 2 -21.49 -3.69 4.40
CA GLY A 2 -20.27 -2.90 4.12
C GLY A 2 -19.96 -1.72 5.06
N THR A 3 -20.80 -1.43 6.05
CA THR A 3 -20.67 -0.21 6.88
C THR A 3 -19.63 -0.31 7.98
N PHE A 4 -19.26 -1.51 8.42
CA PHE A 4 -18.29 -1.67 9.51
C PHE A 4 -16.87 -1.25 9.08
N ILE A 5 -16.43 -1.73 7.91
CA ILE A 5 -15.11 -1.37 7.37
C ILE A 5 -15.10 0.09 6.91
N ALA A 6 -16.19 0.58 6.30
CA ALA A 6 -16.29 1.95 5.82
C ALA A 6 -16.21 3.02 6.94
N ASN A 7 -16.66 2.69 8.16
CA ASN A 7 -16.61 3.60 9.31
C ASN A 7 -15.44 3.32 10.27
N ALA A 8 -14.55 2.39 9.94
CA ALA A 8 -13.38 2.13 10.78
C ALA A 8 -12.41 3.31 10.71
N GLY A 9 -12.15 3.96 11.85
CA GLY A 9 -11.17 5.05 11.94
C GLY A 9 -9.73 4.59 11.65
N VAL A 10 -9.46 3.28 11.80
CA VAL A 10 -8.19 2.65 11.44
C VAL A 10 -8.46 1.32 10.73
N GLN A 11 -7.77 1.07 9.62
CA GLN A 11 -7.79 -0.22 8.92
C GLN A 11 -6.36 -0.75 8.83
N GLN A 12 -6.17 -1.99 9.27
CA GLN A 12 -4.91 -2.73 9.14
C GLN A 12 -5.14 -3.96 8.27
N VAL A 13 -4.31 -4.13 7.25
CA VAL A 13 -4.44 -5.22 6.29
C VAL A 13 -3.14 -5.99 6.19
N PHE A 14 -3.27 -7.32 6.22
CA PHE A 14 -2.15 -8.26 6.26
C PHE A 14 -2.39 -9.42 5.28
N GLY A 15 -1.34 -9.86 4.57
CA GLY A 15 -1.34 -11.13 3.85
C GLY A 15 -2.51 -11.29 2.87
N VAL A 16 -2.67 -10.30 1.97
CA VAL A 16 -3.73 -10.32 0.96
C VAL A 16 -3.40 -11.40 -0.06
N ASN A 17 -4.21 -12.45 -0.10
CA ASN A 17 -3.94 -13.63 -0.94
C ASN A 17 -4.86 -13.74 -2.16
N ASP A 18 -5.90 -12.91 -2.28
CA ASP A 18 -6.81 -12.90 -3.42
C ASP A 18 -6.77 -11.56 -4.16
N PHE A 19 -6.84 -11.66 -5.48
CA PHE A 19 -6.72 -10.52 -6.38
C PHE A 19 -7.89 -9.54 -6.26
N GLU A 20 -9.10 -10.02 -6.00
CA GLU A 20 -10.28 -9.16 -5.86
C GLU A 20 -10.15 -8.24 -4.64
N THR A 21 -9.70 -8.77 -3.50
CA THR A 21 -9.39 -7.97 -2.30
C THR A 21 -8.25 -7.00 -2.58
N ALA A 22 -7.19 -7.44 -3.25
CA ALA A 22 -6.06 -6.57 -3.61
C ALA A 22 -6.50 -5.41 -4.53
N LYS A 23 -7.36 -5.69 -5.51
CA LYS A 23 -7.95 -4.69 -6.41
C LYS A 23 -8.83 -3.70 -5.66
N TRP A 24 -9.70 -4.21 -4.79
CA TRP A 24 -10.54 -3.36 -3.94
C TRP A 24 -9.69 -2.46 -3.02
N LEU A 25 -8.61 -2.99 -2.44
CA LEU A 25 -7.67 -2.21 -1.63
C LEU A 25 -6.93 -1.15 -2.46
N SER A 26 -6.43 -1.50 -3.64
CA SER A 26 -5.77 -0.56 -4.55
C SER A 26 -6.69 0.62 -4.91
N GLN A 27 -7.95 0.33 -5.27
CA GLN A 27 -8.97 1.35 -5.52
C GLN A 27 -9.29 2.21 -4.28
N MET A 28 -9.31 1.60 -3.09
CA MET A 28 -9.53 2.30 -1.84
C MET A 28 -8.37 3.19 -1.40
N ILE A 29 -7.13 2.81 -1.71
CA ILE A 29 -5.92 3.61 -1.44
C ILE A 29 -5.91 4.84 -2.35
N GLY A 30 -6.36 4.69 -3.60
CA GLY A 30 -6.45 5.75 -4.59
C GLY A 30 -5.25 5.78 -5.54
N GLN A 31 -5.31 6.71 -6.49
CA GLN A 31 -4.29 6.92 -7.50
C GLN A 31 -3.46 8.16 -7.16
N GLU A 32 -2.15 8.07 -7.40
CA GLU A 32 -1.29 9.25 -7.44
C GLU A 32 -1.40 9.85 -8.84
N THR A 33 -1.68 11.15 -8.93
CA THR A 33 -1.50 11.90 -10.17
C THR A 33 0.01 12.12 -10.38
N ALA A 34 0.74 11.06 -10.73
CA ALA A 34 2.14 11.15 -11.12
C ALA A 34 2.22 11.68 -12.56
N GLY A 35 2.74 12.90 -12.74
CA GLY A 35 3.04 13.44 -14.07
C GLY A 35 4.27 12.74 -14.65
N PHE A 36 4.10 11.98 -15.72
CA PHE A 36 5.24 11.44 -16.47
C PHE A 36 5.67 12.45 -17.54
N GLN A 37 6.93 12.90 -17.47
CA GLN A 37 7.58 13.63 -18.55
C GLN A 37 8.29 12.59 -19.44
N THR A 38 7.77 12.34 -20.63
CA THR A 38 8.41 11.45 -21.60
C THR A 38 9.27 12.30 -22.53
N ASP A 39 10.59 12.21 -22.36
CA ASP A 39 11.55 12.84 -23.26
C ASP A 39 11.78 11.92 -24.47
N SER A 40 11.32 12.33 -25.66
CA SER A 40 11.56 11.60 -26.90
C SER A 40 12.60 12.34 -27.75
N PHE A 41 13.74 11.69 -28.02
CA PHE A 41 14.78 12.23 -28.89
C PHE A 41 14.73 11.53 -30.26
N LYS A 42 14.47 12.29 -31.32
CA LYS A 42 14.62 11.85 -32.70
C LYS A 42 15.83 12.56 -33.33
N PRO A 43 16.78 11.83 -33.95
CA PRO A 43 17.90 12.47 -34.63
C PRO A 43 17.39 13.32 -35.81
N GLY A 44 17.55 14.63 -35.72
CA GLY A 44 17.20 15.58 -36.79
C GLY A 44 15.96 16.45 -36.55
N ASP A 45 15.25 16.30 -35.43
CA ASP A 45 14.12 17.16 -35.05
C ASP A 45 14.33 17.75 -33.65
N GLY A 46 13.71 18.89 -33.35
CA GLY A 46 13.85 19.58 -32.06
C GLY A 46 13.37 18.70 -30.88
N PRO A 47 13.85 18.93 -29.64
CA PRO A 47 13.41 18.14 -28.49
C PRO A 47 11.90 18.30 -28.30
N SER A 48 11.16 17.21 -28.46
CA SER A 48 9.70 17.16 -28.26
C SER A 48 9.41 16.63 -26.85
N PHE A 49 8.94 17.53 -25.98
CA PHE A 49 8.49 17.21 -24.63
C PHE A 49 6.99 16.92 -24.66
N SER A 50 6.60 15.66 -24.41
CA SER A 50 5.19 15.32 -24.19
C SER A 50 4.98 14.97 -22.71
N ASN A 51 4.16 15.77 -22.03
CA ASN A 51 3.82 15.54 -20.63
C ASN A 51 2.55 14.68 -20.58
N ASN A 52 2.70 13.37 -20.39
CA ASN A 52 1.55 12.46 -20.29
C ASN A 52 1.22 12.26 -18.80
N LEU A 53 0.20 12.96 -18.32
CA LEU A 53 -0.36 12.74 -16.98
C LEU A 53 -1.16 11.43 -17.01
N THR A 54 -0.51 10.31 -16.69
CA THR A 54 -1.21 9.02 -16.49
C THR A 54 -1.27 8.75 -14.99
N GLY A 55 -2.47 8.84 -14.40
CA GLY A 55 -2.69 8.49 -13.01
C GLY A 55 -2.28 7.03 -12.78
N ARG A 56 -1.31 6.80 -11.90
CA ARG A 56 -0.86 5.47 -11.52
C ARG A 56 -1.45 5.15 -10.14
N ASP A 57 -1.92 3.92 -9.94
CA ASP A 57 -2.31 3.46 -8.61
C ASP A 57 -1.13 3.61 -7.65
N LEU A 58 -1.38 4.18 -6.46
CA LEU A 58 -0.35 4.33 -5.41
C LEU A 58 0.22 2.98 -4.98
N LEU A 59 -0.63 1.96 -4.96
CA LEU A 59 -0.24 0.57 -4.84
C LEU A 59 -1.07 -0.24 -5.83
N THR A 60 -0.41 -0.99 -6.70
CA THR A 60 -1.08 -1.92 -7.62
C THR A 60 -1.54 -3.17 -6.89
N PRO A 61 -2.56 -3.89 -7.40
CA PRO A 61 -3.02 -5.14 -6.78
C PRO A 61 -1.89 -6.18 -6.64
N ASP A 62 -1.01 -6.29 -7.63
CA ASP A 62 0.16 -7.17 -7.58
C ASP A 62 1.13 -6.80 -6.46
N GLU A 63 1.45 -5.52 -6.28
CA GLU A 63 2.29 -5.04 -5.17
C GLU A 63 1.62 -5.30 -3.80
N ILE A 64 0.28 -5.22 -3.72
CA ILE A 64 -0.47 -5.56 -2.50
C ILE A 64 -0.36 -7.05 -2.20
N MET A 65 -0.48 -7.92 -3.20
CA MET A 65 -0.37 -9.37 -3.02
C MET A 65 1.05 -9.83 -2.71
N GLN A 66 2.06 -9.08 -3.18
CA GLN A 66 3.48 -9.35 -2.92
C GLN A 66 4.01 -8.67 -1.64
N LEU A 67 3.12 -8.07 -0.83
CA LEU A 67 3.51 -7.48 0.46
C LEU A 67 4.21 -8.50 1.35
N LEU A 68 5.39 -8.13 1.83
CA LEU A 68 6.18 -8.99 2.69
C LEU A 68 5.41 -9.35 3.98
N PRO A 69 5.62 -10.55 4.55
CA PRO A 69 4.91 -10.99 5.76
C PRO A 69 5.14 -10.10 6.98
N GLU A 70 6.24 -9.35 7.06
CA GLU A 70 6.52 -8.32 8.07
C GLU A 70 5.91 -6.95 7.79
N ARG A 71 5.26 -6.75 6.64
CA ARG A 71 4.66 -5.47 6.26
C ARG A 71 3.13 -5.53 6.33
N GLN A 72 2.53 -4.37 6.52
CA GLN A 72 1.09 -4.18 6.59
C GLN A 72 0.70 -2.89 5.87
N LEU A 73 -0.54 -2.86 5.38
CA LEU A 73 -1.15 -1.59 4.96
C LEU A 73 -1.88 -1.01 6.17
N LEU A 74 -1.53 0.21 6.53
CA LEU A 74 -2.14 0.96 7.62
C LEU A 74 -2.85 2.18 7.05
N ARG A 75 -4.14 2.27 7.32
CA ARG A 75 -4.96 3.43 6.99
C ARG A 75 -5.47 4.04 8.28
N VAL A 76 -5.25 5.33 8.44
CA VAL A 76 -5.79 6.13 9.54
C VAL A 76 -6.67 7.20 8.92
N GLN A 77 -7.87 7.40 9.47
CA GLN A 77 -8.80 8.40 8.96
C GLN A 77 -8.14 9.78 8.89
N GLY A 78 -8.24 10.42 7.72
CA GLY A 78 -7.63 11.73 7.47
C GLY A 78 -6.13 11.71 7.16
N GLN A 79 -5.51 10.53 7.04
CA GLN A 79 -4.09 10.37 6.67
C GLN A 79 -3.96 9.57 5.36
N ALA A 80 -2.83 9.75 4.67
CA ALA A 80 -2.47 8.91 3.55
C ALA A 80 -2.26 7.46 4.02
N THR A 81 -2.59 6.49 3.16
CA THR A 81 -2.30 5.08 3.45
C THR A 81 -0.79 4.87 3.49
N ALA A 82 -0.30 4.16 4.49
CA ALA A 82 1.12 3.85 4.64
C ALA A 82 1.37 2.35 4.62
N VAL A 83 2.50 1.96 4.03
CA VAL A 83 3.06 0.62 4.22
C VAL A 83 3.90 0.66 5.51
N ALA A 84 3.46 -0.06 6.53
CA ALA A 84 4.10 -0.09 7.84
C ALA A 84 4.68 -1.47 8.15
N GLN A 85 5.58 -1.55 9.14
CA GLN A 85 6.05 -2.83 9.68
C GLN A 85 5.03 -3.39 10.68
N LYS A 86 4.90 -4.71 10.75
CA LYS A 86 4.10 -5.38 11.76
C LYS A 86 4.83 -5.35 13.10
N LEU A 87 4.11 -4.90 14.12
CA LEU A 87 4.56 -4.99 15.51
C LEU A 87 4.36 -6.43 16.00
N ARG A 88 5.44 -7.06 16.45
CA ARG A 88 5.46 -8.47 16.87
C ARG A 88 5.82 -8.54 18.35
N TYR A 89 4.80 -8.69 19.19
CA TYR A 89 4.98 -8.76 20.65
C TYR A 89 5.96 -9.84 21.13
N TYR A 90 6.20 -10.89 20.34
CA TYR A 90 7.12 -11.98 20.70
C TYR A 90 8.56 -11.76 20.19
N ALA A 91 8.77 -10.83 19.26
CA ALA A 91 10.08 -10.60 18.64
C ALA A 91 10.68 -9.23 19.03
N ASP A 92 9.83 -8.25 19.31
CA ASP A 92 10.28 -6.89 19.59
C ASP A 92 10.72 -6.77 21.07
N PRO A 93 11.94 -6.25 21.36
CA PRO A 93 12.50 -6.21 22.72
C PRO A 93 11.67 -5.45 23.75
N GLU A 94 10.90 -4.46 23.30
CA GLU A 94 10.03 -3.64 24.16
C GLU A 94 8.92 -4.44 24.84
N PHE A 95 8.57 -5.62 24.30
CA PHE A 95 7.57 -6.52 24.87
C PHE A 95 8.19 -7.68 25.66
N ALA A 96 9.52 -7.74 25.80
CA ALA A 96 10.18 -8.80 26.56
C ALA A 96 9.65 -8.84 28.01
N GLY A 97 9.16 -10.00 28.45
CA GLY A 97 8.60 -10.21 29.79
C GLY A 97 7.16 -9.71 29.98
N LEU A 98 6.55 -9.04 28.99
CA LEU A 98 5.15 -8.61 29.02
C LEU A 98 4.18 -9.67 28.46
N PHE A 99 4.70 -10.71 27.80
CA PHE A 99 3.90 -11.82 27.27
C PHE A 99 4.26 -13.14 27.95
N LYS A 100 3.26 -14.00 28.13
CA LYS A 100 3.47 -15.40 28.49
C LYS A 100 3.58 -16.19 27.19
N PRO A 101 4.71 -16.85 26.89
CA PRO A 101 4.77 -17.74 25.74
C PRO A 101 3.79 -18.90 25.97
N GLU A 102 2.84 -19.10 25.05
CA GLU A 102 2.01 -20.31 25.06
C GLU A 102 2.92 -21.50 24.75
N ALA A 103 3.06 -22.42 25.71
CA ALA A 103 3.74 -23.68 25.47
C ALA A 103 2.86 -24.52 24.53
N ARG A 104 3.33 -24.70 23.29
CA ARG A 104 2.67 -25.54 22.29
C ARG A 104 2.88 -27.02 22.58
#